data_AF-A0A2U3VQB6-F1
#
_entry.id   AF-A0A2U3VQB6-F1
#
_cell.length_a   1.000
_cell.length_b   1.000
_cell.length_c   1.000
_cell.angle_alpha   90.00
_cell.angle_beta   90.00
_cell.angle_gamma   90.00
#
_symmetry.space_group_name_H-M   'P 1'
#
loop_
_entity.id
_entity.type
_entity.pdbx_description
1 polymer ?
#
loop_
_entity_poly.entity_id
_entity_poly.type
_entity_poly.pdbx_seq_one_letter_code
_entity_poly.pdbx_strand_id
1 'polypeptide(L)'
;MNSFSAIAFSLGLLLVMATAFPTPGPVGGESQADATSNRPPLTSPDKMEEFIKYILGKISALRKEMCDKYNKCEDSKEALAENNLHLPKLAEKDGCFQSGFNQETCLTRIATGLLEFQTHLKYLQANYEGNKENANSVYISTKLLLQMLMRKVKSQDEVTTPDPTIDTSLQTILKAQDKWLKHTTIHLILRSLEDFLQFSLRAVRIM
;
A
#
# COMPACT_ATOMS: atom_id res chain seq x y z
N MET A 1 -39.35 -19.95 61.09
CA MET A 1 -38.53 -20.28 62.28
C MET A 1 -37.47 -21.27 61.86
N ASN A 2 -36.22 -20.93 62.18
CA ASN A 2 -35.00 -21.74 62.25
C ASN A 2 -34.61 -22.61 61.05
N SER A 3 -33.42 -22.32 60.50
CA SER A 3 -32.31 -23.27 60.63
C SER A 3 -30.97 -22.55 60.48
N PHE A 4 -30.18 -22.64 61.55
CA PHE A 4 -28.77 -22.30 61.59
C PHE A 4 -27.99 -23.27 60.71
N SER A 5 -27.05 -22.79 59.92
CA SER A 5 -26.00 -23.64 59.36
C SER A 5 -24.65 -23.01 59.63
N ALA A 6 -23.79 -23.83 60.22
CA ALA A 6 -22.52 -23.49 60.83
C ALA A 6 -21.45 -23.08 59.80
N ILE A 7 -20.64 -22.12 60.20
CA ILE A 7 -19.41 -21.68 59.53
C ILE A 7 -18.32 -22.71 59.86
N ALA A 8 -17.73 -23.33 58.84
CA ALA A 8 -16.52 -24.13 58.95
C ALA A 8 -15.41 -23.44 58.15
N PHE A 9 -14.45 -22.84 58.86
CA PHE A 9 -13.18 -22.36 58.31
C PHE A 9 -12.21 -23.54 58.23
N SER A 10 -11.85 -23.96 57.02
CA SER A 10 -10.74 -24.87 56.79
C SER A 10 -9.54 -24.09 56.23
N LEU A 11 -8.53 -23.89 57.08
CA LEU A 11 -7.22 -23.35 56.70
C LEU A 11 -6.49 -24.33 55.78
N GLY A 12 -6.24 -23.92 54.54
CA GLY A 12 -5.33 -24.63 53.64
C GLY A 12 -3.88 -24.45 54.06
N LEU A 13 -3.22 -25.55 54.40
CA LEU A 13 -1.77 -25.64 54.62
C LEU A 13 -1.03 -25.40 53.29
N LEU A 14 -0.28 -24.30 53.22
CA LEU A 14 0.69 -24.03 52.15
C LEU A 14 1.91 -24.95 52.33
N LEU A 15 2.05 -25.94 51.43
CA LEU A 15 3.27 -26.72 51.30
C LEU A 15 4.27 -25.92 50.47
N VAL A 16 5.31 -25.41 51.14
CA VAL A 16 6.49 -24.82 50.52
C VAL A 16 7.38 -25.96 50.01
N MET A 17 7.49 -26.11 48.69
CA MET A 17 8.50 -26.97 48.08
C MET A 17 9.78 -26.15 47.87
N ALA A 18 10.82 -26.48 48.63
CA ALA A 18 12.16 -25.99 48.40
C ALA A 18 12.77 -26.71 47.19
N THR A 19 12.94 -26.02 46.07
CA THR A 19 13.80 -26.47 44.97
C THR A 19 15.16 -25.80 45.11
N ALA A 20 16.18 -26.61 45.36
CA ALA A 20 17.57 -26.20 45.44
C ALA A 20 18.03 -25.56 44.12
N PHE A 21 18.67 -24.40 44.21
CA PHE A 21 19.37 -23.74 43.12
C PHE A 21 20.61 -24.55 42.73
N PRO A 22 20.85 -24.86 41.44
CA PRO A 22 22.16 -25.27 41.00
C PRO A 22 23.06 -24.04 40.80
N THR A 23 24.26 -24.12 41.39
CA THR A 23 25.38 -23.18 41.25
C THR A 23 25.87 -23.10 39.79
N PRO A 24 26.33 -21.94 39.29
CA PRO A 24 26.78 -21.80 37.91
C PRO A 24 28.10 -22.53 37.66
N GLY A 25 28.11 -23.46 36.70
CA GLY A 25 29.35 -24.00 36.10
C GLY A 25 29.98 -23.02 35.09
N PRO A 26 31.24 -23.23 34.68
CA PRO A 26 32.02 -22.25 33.94
C PRO A 26 31.46 -22.02 32.53
N VAL A 27 31.34 -20.75 32.17
CA VAL A 27 30.97 -20.25 30.83
C VAL A 27 32.01 -20.71 29.81
N GLY A 28 31.58 -21.55 28.88
CA GLY A 28 32.32 -21.92 27.68
C GLY A 28 31.41 -21.88 26.46
N GLY A 29 31.74 -20.99 25.51
CA GLY A 29 31.47 -21.16 24.08
C GLY A 29 30.03 -20.94 23.58
N GLU A 30 29.80 -19.72 23.09
CA GLU A 30 29.03 -19.38 21.87
C GLU A 30 27.92 -20.33 21.38
N SER A 31 26.68 -19.86 21.46
CA SER A 31 25.73 -20.00 20.37
C SER A 31 24.67 -18.90 20.50
N GLN A 32 24.90 -17.82 19.77
CA GLN A 32 23.90 -16.79 19.55
C GLN A 32 22.80 -17.44 18.71
N ALA A 33 21.76 -17.96 19.36
CA ALA A 33 20.55 -18.42 18.69
C ALA A 33 19.82 -17.19 18.16
N ASP A 34 20.16 -16.83 16.92
CA ASP A 34 19.46 -15.81 16.16
C ASP A 34 18.01 -16.25 15.99
N ALA A 35 17.09 -15.54 16.65
CA ALA A 35 15.66 -15.77 16.53
C ALA A 35 15.26 -15.53 15.07
N THR A 36 15.22 -16.60 14.28
CA THR A 36 14.84 -16.53 12.87
C THR A 36 13.40 -16.06 12.80
N SER A 37 13.23 -14.79 12.41
CA SER A 37 11.93 -14.19 12.16
C SER A 37 11.23 -14.99 11.06
N ASN A 38 10.17 -15.73 11.40
CA ASN A 38 9.31 -16.45 10.46
C ASN A 38 8.51 -15.53 9.51
N ARG A 39 8.93 -14.26 9.34
CA ARG A 39 8.30 -13.34 8.40
C ARG A 39 8.82 -13.67 7.00
N PRO A 40 7.95 -14.09 6.05
CA PRO A 40 8.39 -14.32 4.68
C PRO A 40 9.08 -13.06 4.14
N PRO A 41 10.23 -13.21 3.44
CA PRO A 41 10.94 -12.08 2.87
C PRO A 41 9.96 -11.15 2.16
N LEU A 42 10.05 -9.83 2.42
CA LEU A 42 9.18 -8.82 1.79
C LEU A 42 9.38 -8.70 0.26
N THR A 43 9.93 -9.71 -0.40
CA THR A 43 10.53 -9.64 -1.73
C THR A 43 10.12 -10.79 -2.66
N SER A 44 9.29 -11.75 -2.24
CA SER A 44 8.77 -12.76 -3.18
C SER A 44 7.80 -12.12 -4.20
N PRO A 45 7.80 -12.60 -5.47
CA PRO A 45 6.81 -12.19 -6.48
C PRO A 45 5.37 -12.30 -5.99
N ASP A 46 5.03 -13.39 -5.29
CA ASP A 46 3.71 -13.66 -4.72
C ASP A 46 3.20 -12.51 -3.84
N LYS A 47 4.11 -11.92 -3.05
CA LYS A 47 3.77 -10.83 -2.13
C LYS A 47 3.53 -9.51 -2.87
N MET A 48 4.23 -9.26 -3.98
CA MET A 48 3.98 -8.07 -4.80
C MET A 48 2.61 -8.18 -5.50
N GLU A 49 2.28 -9.36 -6.01
CA GLU A 49 0.97 -9.64 -6.60
C GLU A 49 -0.16 -9.42 -5.58
N GLU A 50 -0.03 -9.95 -4.36
CA GLU A 50 -1.01 -9.73 -3.28
C GLU A 50 -1.21 -8.23 -2.97
N PHE A 51 -0.12 -7.47 -2.87
CA PHE A 51 -0.19 -6.03 -2.62
C PHE A 51 -0.89 -5.29 -3.77
N ILE A 52 -0.59 -5.62 -5.03
CA ILE A 52 -1.24 -4.99 -6.18
C ILE A 52 -2.75 -5.30 -6.17
N LYS A 53 -3.13 -6.56 -5.94
CA LYS A 53 -4.55 -6.95 -5.82
C LYS A 53 -5.27 -6.23 -4.68
N TYR A 54 -4.61 -6.09 -3.53
CA TYR A 54 -5.15 -5.33 -2.40
C TYR A 54 -5.44 -3.89 -2.79
N ILE A 55 -4.49 -3.20 -3.44
CA ILE A 55 -4.66 -1.82 -3.88
C ILE A 55 -5.80 -1.71 -4.91
N LEU A 56 -5.85 -2.60 -5.90
CA LEU A 56 -6.92 -2.65 -6.90
C LEU A 56 -8.31 -2.83 -6.26
N GLY A 57 -8.43 -3.70 -5.25
CA GLY A 57 -9.68 -3.87 -4.50
C GLY A 57 -10.12 -2.59 -3.78
N LYS A 58 -9.17 -1.84 -3.19
CA LYS A 58 -9.45 -0.55 -2.55
C LYS A 58 -9.82 0.53 -3.56
N ILE A 59 -9.17 0.58 -4.73
CA ILE A 59 -9.52 1.50 -5.82
C ILE A 59 -10.94 1.21 -6.31
N SER A 60 -11.28 -0.05 -6.56
CA SER A 60 -12.62 -0.46 -7.00
C SER A 60 -13.70 -0.01 -6.01
N ALA A 61 -13.45 -0.17 -4.70
CA ALA A 61 -14.37 0.30 -3.67
C ALA A 61 -14.58 1.83 -3.69
N LEU A 62 -13.49 2.61 -3.85
CA LEU A 62 -13.56 4.07 -3.93
C LEU A 62 -14.30 4.52 -5.20
N ARG A 63 -13.99 3.94 -6.36
CA ARG A 63 -14.65 4.25 -7.62
C ARG A 63 -16.15 3.94 -7.54
N LYS A 64 -16.52 2.77 -7.01
CA LYS A 64 -17.92 2.40 -6.81
C LYS A 64 -18.65 3.42 -5.93
N GLU A 65 -18.08 3.76 -4.78
CA GLU A 65 -18.65 4.78 -3.88
C GLU A 65 -18.84 6.12 -4.60
N MET A 66 -17.87 6.55 -5.42
CA MET A 66 -17.99 7.79 -6.18
C MET A 66 -19.10 7.77 -7.22
N CYS A 67 -19.23 6.67 -7.96
CA CYS A 67 -20.29 6.50 -8.95
C CYS A 67 -21.65 6.55 -8.28
N ASP A 68 -21.83 5.77 -7.20
CA ASP A 68 -23.10 5.62 -6.49
C ASP A 68 -23.54 6.94 -5.82
N LYS A 69 -22.60 7.70 -5.25
CA LYS A 69 -22.93 8.92 -4.48
C LYS A 69 -23.02 10.19 -5.31
N TYR A 70 -22.27 10.28 -6.40
CA TYR A 70 -22.10 11.55 -7.10
C TYR A 70 -22.59 11.55 -8.55
N ASN A 71 -23.04 10.41 -9.11
CA ASN A 71 -23.40 10.28 -10.53
C ASN A 71 -22.27 10.79 -11.47
N LYS A 72 -21.01 10.67 -11.04
CA LYS A 72 -19.81 11.25 -11.68
C LYS A 72 -18.94 10.19 -12.36
N CYS A 73 -19.56 9.16 -12.92
CA CYS A 73 -18.86 8.16 -13.72
C CYS A 73 -19.27 8.22 -15.20
N GLU A 74 -19.98 9.27 -15.62
CA GLU A 74 -20.22 9.56 -17.03
C GLU A 74 -19.09 10.44 -17.61
N ASP A 75 -18.47 9.91 -18.68
CA ASP A 75 -17.26 10.39 -19.36
C ASP A 75 -17.37 11.77 -20.04
N SER A 76 -18.51 12.46 -19.95
CA SER A 76 -18.86 13.55 -20.89
C SER A 76 -17.99 14.81 -20.83
N LYS A 77 -17.13 14.96 -19.80
CA LYS A 77 -16.18 16.07 -19.67
C LYS A 77 -14.80 15.67 -19.14
N GLU A 78 -14.49 14.38 -19.08
CA GLU A 78 -13.23 13.87 -18.54
C GLU A 78 -12.02 14.28 -19.39
N ALA A 79 -12.19 14.36 -20.72
CA ALA A 79 -11.16 14.75 -21.66
C ALA A 79 -10.55 16.15 -21.39
N LEU A 80 -11.32 17.09 -20.81
CA LEU A 80 -10.84 18.44 -20.46
C LEU A 80 -10.00 18.45 -19.18
N ALA A 81 -10.30 17.56 -18.23
CA ALA A 81 -9.54 17.44 -16.98
C ALA A 81 -8.31 16.54 -17.14
N GLU A 82 -8.36 15.54 -18.03
CA GLU A 82 -7.21 14.70 -18.39
C GLU A 82 -6.06 15.50 -18.99
N ASN A 83 -6.36 16.48 -19.85
CA ASN A 83 -5.33 17.28 -20.53
C ASN A 83 -4.42 18.07 -19.59
N ASN A 84 -4.79 18.25 -18.32
CA ASN A 84 -4.01 18.99 -17.35
C ASN A 84 -3.33 18.10 -16.29
N LEU A 85 -3.60 16.79 -16.28
CA LEU A 85 -3.06 15.87 -15.28
C LEU A 85 -1.99 14.97 -15.90
N HIS A 86 -0.74 15.17 -15.49
CA HIS A 86 0.37 14.29 -15.84
C HIS A 86 0.27 12.99 -15.03
N LEU A 87 -0.50 12.03 -15.55
CA LEU A 87 -0.73 10.72 -14.93
C LEU A 87 0.17 9.65 -15.57
N PRO A 88 0.89 8.86 -14.77
CA PRO A 88 1.78 7.82 -15.29
C PRO A 88 1.03 6.75 -16.10
N LYS A 89 1.58 6.39 -17.26
CA LYS A 89 1.12 5.30 -18.12
C LYS A 89 2.30 4.42 -18.53
N LEU A 90 2.03 3.15 -18.79
CA LEU A 90 2.99 2.21 -19.37
C LEU A 90 2.86 2.22 -20.90
N ALA A 91 3.99 2.21 -21.59
CA ALA A 91 4.12 2.18 -23.04
C ALA A 91 5.05 1.04 -23.49
N GLU A 92 5.01 0.65 -24.77
CA GLU A 92 5.80 -0.48 -25.29
C GLU A 92 7.30 -0.36 -24.98
N LYS A 93 7.85 0.85 -25.09
CA LYS A 93 9.25 1.17 -24.77
C LYS A 93 9.66 0.87 -23.32
N ASP A 94 8.69 0.72 -22.42
CA ASP A 94 8.95 0.48 -20.99
C ASP A 94 9.25 -1.00 -20.71
N GLY A 95 9.13 -1.89 -21.72
CA GLY A 95 9.48 -3.30 -21.60
C GLY A 95 8.56 -4.10 -20.67
N CYS A 96 7.36 -3.60 -20.35
CA CYS A 96 6.41 -4.28 -19.48
C CYS A 96 5.40 -5.19 -20.19
N PHE A 97 5.37 -5.15 -21.52
CA PHE A 97 4.45 -5.95 -22.33
C PHE A 97 5.12 -7.26 -22.77
N GLN A 98 4.32 -8.28 -23.11
CA GLN A 98 4.84 -9.60 -23.51
C GLN A 98 5.83 -9.50 -24.68
N SER A 99 5.47 -8.70 -25.70
CA SER A 99 6.40 -8.35 -26.77
C SER A 99 7.37 -7.28 -26.27
N GLY A 100 8.67 -7.53 -26.43
CA GLY A 100 9.71 -6.60 -25.98
C GLY A 100 9.88 -6.54 -24.46
N PHE A 101 9.46 -7.59 -23.73
CA PHE A 101 9.62 -7.64 -22.28
C PHE A 101 11.08 -7.48 -21.85
N ASN A 102 11.32 -6.55 -20.94
CA ASN A 102 12.61 -6.35 -20.27
C ASN A 102 12.34 -6.12 -18.78
N GLN A 103 12.74 -7.09 -17.97
CA GLN A 103 12.51 -7.06 -16.52
C GLN A 103 13.10 -5.82 -15.84
N GLU A 104 14.30 -5.41 -16.23
CA GLU A 104 15.01 -4.29 -15.61
C GLU A 104 14.33 -2.97 -15.95
N THR A 105 14.12 -2.71 -17.24
CA THR A 105 13.42 -1.49 -17.72
C THR A 105 12.00 -1.41 -17.17
N CYS A 106 11.30 -2.54 -17.12
CA CYS A 106 9.94 -2.58 -16.60
C CYS A 106 9.87 -2.33 -15.09
N LEU A 107 10.71 -2.98 -14.29
CA LEU A 107 10.77 -2.75 -12.84
C LEU A 107 11.07 -1.28 -12.52
N THR A 108 12.06 -0.70 -13.20
CA THR A 108 12.40 0.72 -13.06
C THR A 108 11.22 1.59 -13.43
N ARG A 109 10.54 1.33 -14.57
CA ARG A 109 9.37 2.12 -14.97
C ARG A 109 8.21 2.02 -13.96
N ILE A 110 7.89 0.81 -13.48
CA ILE A 110 6.83 0.62 -12.48
C ILE A 110 7.16 1.42 -11.22
N ALA A 111 8.39 1.33 -10.72
CA ALA A 111 8.83 2.09 -9.55
C ALA A 111 8.70 3.61 -9.77
N THR A 112 9.21 4.13 -10.89
CA THR A 112 9.10 5.55 -11.25
C THR A 112 7.64 6.00 -11.34
N GLY A 113 6.77 5.22 -11.99
CA GLY A 113 5.35 5.56 -12.08
C GLY A 113 4.64 5.56 -10.72
N LEU A 114 4.92 4.60 -9.84
CA LEU A 114 4.35 4.61 -8.49
C LEU A 114 4.88 5.76 -7.62
N LEU A 115 6.11 6.22 -7.88
CA LEU A 115 6.69 7.41 -7.26
C LEU A 115 5.96 8.68 -7.73
N GLU A 116 5.76 8.83 -9.04
CA GLU A 116 4.96 9.92 -9.64
C GLU A 116 3.52 9.95 -9.10
N PHE A 117 2.89 8.78 -8.92
CA PHE A 117 1.56 8.67 -8.32
C PHE A 117 1.49 9.13 -6.86
N GLN A 118 2.60 9.17 -6.10
CA GLN A 118 2.56 9.55 -4.68
C GLN A 118 1.96 10.95 -4.47
N THR A 119 2.27 11.90 -5.35
CA THR A 119 1.72 13.26 -5.26
C THR A 119 0.21 13.27 -5.51
N HIS A 120 -0.24 12.57 -6.55
CA HIS A 120 -1.66 12.41 -6.87
C HIS A 120 -2.43 11.70 -5.74
N LEU A 121 -1.81 10.70 -5.12
CA LEU A 121 -2.42 9.96 -4.02
C LEU A 121 -2.51 10.75 -2.71
N LYS A 122 -1.56 11.67 -2.45
CA LYS A 122 -1.71 12.65 -1.37
C LYS A 122 -2.89 13.57 -1.62
N TYR A 123 -3.09 14.02 -2.86
CA TYR A 123 -4.26 14.82 -3.23
C TYR A 123 -5.56 14.04 -3.00
N LEU A 124 -5.65 12.78 -3.45
CA LEU A 124 -6.77 11.88 -3.17
C LEU A 124 -7.05 11.78 -1.67
N GLN A 125 -6.03 11.44 -0.88
CA GLN A 125 -6.16 11.26 0.57
C GLN A 125 -6.69 12.52 1.28
N ALA A 126 -6.23 13.70 0.85
CA ALA A 126 -6.62 14.97 1.46
C ALA A 126 -8.02 15.46 1.03
N ASN A 127 -8.46 15.11 -0.19
CA ASN A 127 -9.67 15.70 -0.79
C ASN A 127 -10.84 14.72 -0.94
N TYR A 128 -10.65 13.43 -0.65
CA TYR A 128 -11.73 12.45 -0.75
C TYR A 128 -12.76 12.62 0.38
N GLU A 129 -14.01 12.90 -0.01
CA GLU A 129 -15.13 13.12 0.93
C GLU A 129 -15.76 11.81 1.45
N GLY A 130 -15.50 10.68 0.79
CA GLY A 130 -16.10 9.38 1.11
C GLY A 130 -15.37 8.58 2.18
N ASN A 131 -15.23 7.27 1.97
CA ASN A 131 -14.45 6.38 2.83
C ASN A 131 -12.95 6.77 2.87
N LYS A 132 -12.57 7.57 3.87
CA LYS A 132 -11.19 8.03 4.11
C LYS A 132 -10.22 6.89 4.44
N GLU A 133 -10.69 5.81 5.05
CA GLU A 133 -9.86 4.66 5.37
C GLU A 133 -9.38 3.95 4.10
N ASN A 134 -10.28 3.77 3.12
CA ASN A 134 -9.92 3.22 1.82
C ASN A 134 -8.98 4.17 1.04
N ALA A 135 -9.23 5.49 1.06
CA ALA A 135 -8.35 6.45 0.40
C ALA A 135 -6.94 6.44 1.03
N ASN A 136 -6.86 6.38 2.36
CA ASN A 136 -5.60 6.24 3.09
C ASN A 136 -4.91 4.90 2.81
N SER A 137 -5.68 3.81 2.70
CA SER A 137 -5.16 2.48 2.36
C SER A 137 -4.52 2.44 0.97
N VAL A 138 -5.14 3.10 -0.03
CA VAL A 138 -4.55 3.22 -1.38
C VAL A 138 -3.22 3.95 -1.31
N TYR A 139 -3.13 5.08 -0.61
CA TYR A 139 -1.88 5.83 -0.46
C TYR A 139 -0.78 5.01 0.23
N ILE A 140 -1.06 4.46 1.42
CA ILE A 140 -0.07 3.72 2.21
C ILE A 140 0.38 2.45 1.47
N SER A 141 -0.55 1.65 0.93
CA SER A 141 -0.19 0.40 0.27
C SER A 141 0.56 0.64 -1.05
N THR A 142 0.25 1.71 -1.78
CA THR A 142 1.03 2.08 -2.98
C THR A 142 2.46 2.50 -2.59
N LYS A 143 2.62 3.25 -1.49
CA LYS A 143 3.95 3.61 -0.97
C LYS A 143 4.74 2.37 -0.54
N LEU A 144 4.10 1.40 0.09
CA LEU A 144 4.74 0.13 0.47
C LEU A 144 5.15 -0.69 -0.75
N LEU A 145 4.29 -0.76 -1.78
CA LEU A 145 4.61 -1.43 -3.04
C LEU A 145 5.82 -0.79 -3.72
N LEU A 146 5.88 0.54 -3.78
CA LEU A 146 7.04 1.28 -4.27
C LEU A 146 8.31 0.89 -3.51
N GLN A 147 8.27 0.86 -2.17
CA GLN A 147 9.42 0.44 -1.35
C GLN A 147 9.84 -1.01 -1.58
N MET A 148 8.91 -1.90 -1.96
CA MET A 148 9.24 -3.27 -2.35
C MET A 148 9.95 -3.32 -3.70
N LEU A 149 9.48 -2.53 -4.68
CA LEU A 149 10.07 -2.45 -6.01
C LEU A 149 11.46 -1.80 -6.00
N MET A 150 11.65 -0.70 -5.25
CA MET A 150 12.95 -0.04 -5.13
C MET A 150 14.04 -0.94 -4.50
N ARG A 151 13.65 -1.99 -3.76
CA ARG A 151 14.61 -3.00 -3.26
C ARG A 151 15.02 -4.01 -4.33
N LYS A 152 14.30 -4.08 -5.46
CA LYS A 152 14.58 -4.95 -6.60
C LYS A 152 15.27 -4.23 -7.76
N VAL A 153 15.11 -2.92 -7.87
CA VAL A 153 15.80 -2.11 -8.88
C VAL A 153 17.30 -2.09 -8.55
N LYS A 154 18.15 -2.48 -9.51
CA LYS A 154 19.60 -2.62 -9.32
C LYS A 154 20.29 -1.29 -9.07
N SER A 155 19.84 -0.23 -9.74
CA SER A 155 20.35 1.13 -9.60
C SER A 155 19.24 2.05 -9.12
N GLN A 156 19.28 2.44 -7.85
CA GLN A 156 18.28 3.35 -7.29
C GLN A 156 18.32 4.74 -7.94
N ASP A 157 19.46 5.10 -8.55
CA ASP A 157 19.68 6.37 -9.26
C ASP A 157 18.93 6.45 -10.60
N GLU A 158 18.44 5.31 -11.13
CA GLU A 158 17.62 5.28 -12.35
C GLU A 158 16.15 5.62 -12.11
N VAL A 159 15.69 5.58 -10.85
CA VAL A 159 14.34 6.04 -10.49
C VAL A 159 14.36 7.56 -10.46
N THR A 160 13.94 8.16 -11.56
CA THR A 160 13.95 9.62 -11.74
C THR A 160 13.06 10.31 -10.69
N THR A 161 13.49 11.48 -10.23
CA THR A 161 12.68 12.38 -9.41
C THR A 161 11.36 12.72 -10.12
N PRO A 162 10.23 12.81 -9.39
CA PRO A 162 8.94 13.17 -9.98
C PRO A 162 9.02 14.46 -10.81
N ASP A 163 8.30 14.49 -11.92
CA ASP A 163 8.18 15.68 -12.77
C ASP A 163 7.59 16.86 -11.96
N PRO A 164 8.30 18.01 -11.85
CA PRO A 164 7.81 19.19 -11.12
C PRO A 164 6.50 19.76 -11.68
N THR A 165 6.10 19.41 -12.91
CA THR A 165 4.82 19.84 -13.50
C THR A 165 3.62 19.21 -12.78
N ILE A 166 3.79 18.05 -12.13
CA ILE A 166 2.74 17.36 -11.37
C ILE A 166 2.20 18.27 -10.25
N ASP A 167 3.10 18.86 -9.44
CA ASP A 167 2.72 19.76 -8.35
C ASP A 167 2.01 21.02 -8.86
N THR A 168 2.44 21.55 -10.00
CA THR A 168 1.87 22.76 -10.60
C THR A 168 0.43 22.55 -11.06
N SER A 169 0.13 21.39 -11.67
CA SER A 169 -1.22 21.04 -12.12
C SER A 169 -2.21 20.91 -10.94
N LEU A 170 -1.80 20.20 -9.88
CA LEU A 170 -2.63 20.00 -8.69
C LEU A 170 -2.85 21.30 -7.93
N GLN A 171 -1.84 22.17 -7.83
CA GLN A 171 -2.00 23.50 -7.24
C GLN A 171 -3.02 24.35 -8.00
N THR A 172 -3.02 24.30 -9.33
CA THR A 172 -3.99 25.02 -10.16
C THR A 172 -5.42 24.56 -9.86
N ILE A 173 -5.63 23.23 -9.76
CA ILE A 173 -6.93 22.64 -9.39
C ILE A 173 -7.37 23.08 -7.99
N LEU A 174 -6.44 23.08 -7.01
CA LEU A 174 -6.75 23.52 -5.65
C LEU A 174 -7.15 24.99 -5.59
N LYS A 175 -6.48 25.87 -6.35
CA LYS A 175 -6.79 27.31 -6.43
C LYS A 175 -8.16 27.59 -7.04
N ALA A 176 -8.60 26.79 -8.01
CA ALA A 176 -9.89 26.95 -8.64
C ALA A 176 -11.09 26.70 -7.69
N GLN A 177 -10.88 25.96 -6.59
CA GLN A 177 -11.90 25.60 -5.59
C GLN A 177 -13.18 24.94 -6.14
N ASP A 178 -13.17 24.49 -7.39
CA ASP A 178 -14.33 23.91 -8.06
C ASP A 178 -14.57 22.45 -7.62
N LYS A 179 -15.75 22.16 -7.04
CA LYS A 179 -16.10 20.83 -6.52
C LYS A 179 -16.25 19.79 -7.64
N TRP A 180 -16.69 20.20 -8.82
CA TRP A 180 -16.80 19.30 -9.95
C TRP A 180 -15.42 18.86 -10.44
N LEU A 181 -14.49 19.81 -10.57
CA LEU A 181 -13.09 19.58 -10.94
C LEU A 181 -12.38 18.69 -9.92
N LYS A 182 -12.56 18.93 -8.61
CA LYS A 182 -12.00 18.06 -7.56
C LYS A 182 -12.43 16.59 -7.73
N HIS A 183 -13.73 16.36 -7.91
CA HIS A 183 -14.24 15.00 -8.05
C HIS A 183 -13.78 14.35 -9.37
N THR A 184 -13.74 15.12 -10.45
CA THR A 184 -13.25 14.64 -11.76
C THR A 184 -11.77 14.26 -11.68
N THR A 185 -10.93 15.11 -11.07
CA THR A 185 -9.52 14.82 -10.80
C THR A 185 -9.34 13.54 -10.00
N ILE A 186 -10.11 13.35 -8.93
CA ILE A 186 -10.08 12.12 -8.13
C ILE A 186 -10.45 10.90 -9.00
N HIS A 187 -11.52 11.00 -9.81
CA HIS A 187 -11.94 9.91 -10.69
C HIS A 187 -10.81 9.51 -11.65
N LEU A 188 -10.18 10.50 -12.30
CA LEU A 188 -9.08 10.30 -13.25
C LEU A 188 -7.85 9.67 -12.58
N ILE A 189 -7.48 10.12 -11.37
CA ILE A 189 -6.39 9.53 -10.60
C ILE A 189 -6.68 8.05 -10.31
N LEU A 190 -7.89 7.74 -9.83
CA LEU A 190 -8.27 6.36 -9.50
C LEU A 190 -8.27 5.46 -10.74
N ARG A 191 -8.85 5.92 -11.86
CA ARG A 191 -8.86 5.18 -13.13
C ARG A 191 -7.46 4.94 -13.67
N SER A 192 -6.64 5.99 -13.74
CA SER A 192 -5.28 5.86 -14.26
C SER A 192 -4.39 4.97 -13.39
N LEU A 193 -4.54 5.03 -12.06
CA LEU A 193 -3.81 4.14 -11.16
C LEU A 193 -4.28 2.70 -11.31
N GLU A 194 -5.58 2.46 -11.48
CA GLU A 194 -6.12 1.13 -11.75
C GLU A 194 -5.49 0.54 -13.02
N ASP A 195 -5.53 1.28 -14.13
CA ASP A 195 -4.94 0.84 -15.40
C ASP A 195 -3.45 0.53 -15.25
N PHE A 196 -2.70 1.44 -14.62
CA PHE A 196 -1.26 1.28 -14.36
C PHE A 196 -0.97 0.01 -13.55
N LEU A 197 -1.74 -0.23 -12.47
CA LEU A 197 -1.57 -1.41 -11.61
C LEU A 197 -2.00 -2.71 -12.29
N GLN A 198 -3.02 -2.69 -13.15
CA GLN A 198 -3.42 -3.88 -13.92
C GLN A 198 -2.32 -4.33 -14.87
N PHE A 199 -1.68 -3.39 -15.58
CA PHE A 199 -0.52 -3.70 -16.42
C PHE A 199 0.70 -4.11 -15.58
N SER A 200 0.95 -3.43 -14.46
CA SER A 200 2.03 -3.79 -13.53
C SER A 200 1.85 -5.22 -12.98
N LEU A 201 0.62 -5.62 -12.65
CA LEU A 201 0.31 -6.97 -12.18
C LEU A 201 0.62 -8.02 -13.25
N ARG A 202 0.30 -7.74 -14.51
CA ARG A 202 0.64 -8.65 -15.62
C ARG A 202 2.15 -8.78 -15.78
N ALA A 203 2.89 -7.68 -15.67
CA ALA A 203 4.34 -7.69 -15.75
C ALA A 203 4.98 -8.46 -14.57
N VAL A 204 4.52 -8.22 -13.33
CA VAL A 204 5.01 -8.91 -12.13
C VAL A 204 4.83 -10.43 -12.20
N ARG A 205 3.78 -10.92 -12.89
CA ARG A 205 3.53 -12.36 -13.06
C ARG A 205 4.49 -13.07 -14.00
N ILE A 206 5.19 -12.33 -14.86
CA ILE A 206 6.15 -12.87 -15.83
C ILE A 206 7.61 -12.53 -15.48
N MET A 207 7.82 -11.79 -14.39
CA MET A 207 9.12 -11.49 -13.77
C MET A 207 9.57 -12.60 -12.83
#